data_AF-A0A1U6IL31-F1
#
_entry.id   AF-A0A1U6IL31-F1
#
_cell.length_a   1.000
_cell.length_b   1.000
_cell.length_c   1.000
_cell.angle_alpha   90.00
_cell.angle_beta   90.00
_cell.angle_gamma   90.00
#
_symmetry.space_group_name_H-M   'P 1'
#
loop_
_entity.id
_entity.type
_entity.pdbx_description
1 polymer ?
#
loop_
_entity_poly.entity_id
_entity_poly.type
_entity_poly.pdbx_seq_one_letter_code
_entity_poly.pdbx_strand_id
1 'polypeptide(L)'
;MNDKAESLARDVIFLSHAMPEDTEFAAWLGMQLANAGYRVWSEATQLIGGERFWTDIEEAFDTVIGKTVVVVSGVTRSKNGVLDEIERAVATAERLGIDHAHYVVPLAVSPLKRSDMPIQLGRQNAIQFHPSWAEGLARLLKLLARDDFPKAASPSAVGAWVANWFEGRHRIVERETELMTNGLGITALPDRVRFYNVGVPADALKHVPARLSVPSVINGALLVTFAGEEEIREMLGSEIALTLRADVGIEEFLASDVEKGGPYVSRRDASNHVVNMLRQAWDNFCEARGLNRLELASGRVGWFLPLGMVEGQFVRFVDFDGKSRKRYLYGVKTKKVGDERVVGMHWHYAPRLQFALGDVDEVHVEAHVAFTVNGRELLGDPDKAHKIRRSFCKQWFNEQWRTLHLAYFSFLSDGTERIELPVSRDQVCVIDTRPERYSSPVTFEPPPRKVRAGAAAPAAAEEEEVPEDDPDVDEDDVIDPWDDFDAEGDE
;
A
#
# COMPACT_ATOMS: atom_id res chain seq x y z
N MET A 1 -28.44 -36.51 34.40
CA MET A 1 -28.66 -35.15 34.93
C MET A 1 -28.55 -34.24 33.73
N ASN A 2 -29.65 -33.58 33.36
CA ASN A 2 -29.67 -32.63 32.26
C ASN A 2 -28.86 -31.40 32.66
N ASP A 3 -27.80 -31.09 31.92
CA ASP A 3 -27.28 -29.73 31.83
C ASP A 3 -28.37 -28.88 31.19
N LYS A 4 -29.11 -28.15 32.01
CA LYS A 4 -29.81 -26.96 31.55
C LYS A 4 -28.72 -25.99 31.14
N ALA A 5 -28.54 -25.78 29.84
CA ALA A 5 -27.90 -24.59 29.34
C ALA A 5 -28.56 -23.39 30.05
N GLU A 6 -27.80 -22.67 30.87
CA GLU A 6 -28.24 -21.39 31.42
C GLU A 6 -28.61 -20.52 30.22
N SER A 7 -29.88 -20.17 30.07
CA SER A 7 -30.28 -19.20 29.04
C SER A 7 -29.59 -17.89 29.38
N LEU A 8 -28.60 -17.49 28.58
CA LEU A 8 -27.97 -16.19 28.67
C LEU A 8 -29.06 -15.11 28.74
N ALA A 9 -28.96 -14.21 29.72
CA ALA A 9 -29.92 -13.12 29.85
C ALA A 9 -29.80 -12.20 28.62
N ARG A 10 -30.93 -11.85 28.00
CA ARG A 10 -30.97 -10.89 26.89
C ARG A 10 -30.82 -9.47 27.43
N ASP A 11 -29.59 -9.10 27.79
CA ASP A 11 -29.23 -7.87 28.51
C ASP A 11 -28.50 -6.83 27.64
N VAL A 12 -28.38 -7.07 26.33
CA VAL A 12 -27.68 -6.18 25.38
C VAL A 12 -28.66 -5.29 24.62
N ILE A 13 -28.33 -3.99 24.55
CA ILE A 13 -28.94 -3.03 23.66
C ILE A 13 -28.13 -2.97 22.36
N PHE A 14 -28.75 -3.30 21.23
CA PHE A 14 -28.15 -3.10 19.91
C PHE A 14 -28.49 -1.72 19.33
N LEU A 15 -27.52 -0.97 18.82
CA LEU A 15 -27.73 0.28 18.09
C LEU A 15 -27.57 0.08 16.58
N SER A 16 -28.69 0.00 15.87
CA SER A 16 -28.74 -0.01 14.41
C SER A 16 -28.71 1.42 13.88
N HIS A 17 -27.78 1.74 12.97
CA HIS A 17 -27.56 3.11 12.47
C HIS A 17 -26.90 3.11 11.09
N ALA A 18 -27.06 4.20 10.33
CA ALA A 18 -26.42 4.33 9.02
C ALA A 18 -24.92 4.69 9.16
N MET A 19 -24.06 3.94 8.46
CA MET A 19 -22.64 4.28 8.34
C MET A 19 -22.29 4.92 6.99
N PRO A 20 -21.42 5.95 6.98
CA PRO A 20 -20.80 6.62 8.13
C PRO A 20 -21.64 7.75 8.77
N GLU A 21 -22.82 8.04 8.23
CA GLU A 21 -23.54 9.30 8.47
C GLU A 21 -24.05 9.48 9.90
N ASP A 22 -24.49 8.40 10.56
CA ASP A 22 -25.05 8.41 11.92
C ASP A 22 -24.04 7.88 12.96
N THR A 23 -22.81 7.55 12.56
CA THR A 23 -21.79 6.93 13.43
C THR A 23 -21.44 7.78 14.64
N GLU A 24 -21.36 9.11 14.49
CA GLU A 24 -21.06 10.02 15.60
C GLU A 24 -22.16 9.99 16.67
N PHE A 25 -23.43 10.03 16.24
CA PHE A 25 -24.57 9.94 17.14
C PHE A 25 -24.64 8.58 17.84
N ALA A 26 -24.44 7.48 17.09
CA ALA A 26 -24.44 6.12 17.64
C ALA A 26 -23.33 5.94 18.69
N ALA A 27 -22.13 6.46 18.43
CA ALA A 27 -21.02 6.45 19.37
C ALA A 27 -21.34 7.26 20.64
N TRP A 28 -21.87 8.47 20.48
CA TRP A 28 -22.30 9.29 21.61
C TRP A 28 -23.37 8.58 22.46
N LEU A 29 -24.42 8.05 21.82
CA LEU A 29 -25.52 7.39 22.51
C LEU A 29 -25.04 6.12 23.23
N GLY A 30 -24.21 5.32 22.58
CA GLY A 30 -23.64 4.12 23.18
C GLY A 30 -22.85 4.42 24.44
N MET A 31 -22.07 5.51 24.44
CA MET A 31 -21.34 5.95 25.63
C MET A 31 -22.27 6.41 26.76
N GLN A 32 -23.34 7.15 26.45
CA GLN A 32 -24.30 7.59 27.47
C GLN A 32 -25.06 6.41 28.12
N LEU A 33 -25.48 5.45 27.29
CA LEU A 33 -26.15 4.25 27.77
C LEU A 33 -25.21 3.36 28.60
N ALA A 34 -23.96 3.21 28.17
CA ALA A 34 -22.95 2.48 28.93
C ALA A 34 -22.65 3.14 30.27
N ASN A 35 -22.50 4.47 30.32
CA ASN A 35 -22.36 5.24 31.56
C ASN A 35 -23.57 5.09 32.49
N ALA A 36 -24.77 4.89 31.94
CA ALA A 36 -25.99 4.64 32.70
C ALA A 36 -26.10 3.18 33.22
N GLY A 37 -25.17 2.31 32.84
CA GLY A 37 -25.05 0.91 33.29
C GLY A 37 -25.54 -0.15 32.31
N TYR A 38 -25.91 0.22 31.08
CA TYR A 38 -26.43 -0.72 30.08
C TYR A 38 -25.33 -1.30 29.20
N ARG A 39 -25.42 -2.60 28.85
CA ARG A 39 -24.53 -3.20 27.84
C ARG A 39 -25.00 -2.76 26.46
N VAL A 40 -24.10 -2.17 25.68
CA VAL A 40 -24.42 -1.64 24.36
C VAL A 40 -23.51 -2.23 23.30
N TRP A 41 -24.13 -2.69 22.22
CA TRP A 41 -23.43 -3.15 21.03
C TRP A 41 -23.86 -2.33 19.81
N SER A 42 -22.88 -1.97 18.99
CA SER A 42 -23.06 -1.35 17.69
C SER A 42 -21.78 -1.53 16.90
N GLU A 43 -21.84 -1.42 15.59
CA GLU A 43 -20.63 -1.46 14.77
C GLU A 43 -19.70 -0.26 15.08
N ALA A 44 -20.26 0.90 15.47
CA ALA A 44 -19.50 2.09 15.87
C ALA A 44 -18.77 1.93 17.22
N THR A 45 -19.37 1.21 18.16
CA THR A 45 -18.85 1.12 19.54
C THR A 45 -18.21 -0.22 19.88
N GLN A 46 -18.39 -1.27 19.06
CA GLN A 46 -17.78 -2.60 19.26
C GLN A 46 -17.84 -3.11 20.71
N LEU A 47 -19.07 -3.28 21.22
CA LEU A 47 -19.41 -3.85 22.53
C LEU A 47 -18.76 -3.13 23.72
N ILE A 48 -19.47 -2.15 24.28
CA ILE A 48 -19.07 -1.53 25.54
C ILE A 48 -19.55 -2.45 26.68
N GLY A 49 -18.74 -3.47 27.02
CA GLY A 49 -19.09 -4.40 28.10
C GLY A 49 -18.37 -5.75 28.10
N GLY A 50 -17.06 -5.75 28.39
CA GLY A 50 -16.31 -6.77 29.14
C GLY A 50 -16.33 -8.27 28.80
N GLU A 51 -17.16 -8.77 27.87
CA GLU A 51 -17.31 -10.21 27.59
C GLU A 51 -17.23 -10.55 26.09
N ARG A 52 -17.18 -11.88 25.83
CA ARG A 52 -16.81 -12.55 24.57
C ARG A 52 -17.35 -11.83 23.32
N PHE A 53 -16.40 -11.59 22.42
CA PHE A 53 -16.63 -11.10 21.06
C PHE A 53 -17.50 -12.11 20.31
N TRP A 54 -18.72 -11.72 19.94
CA TRP A 54 -19.55 -12.47 19.00
C TRP A 54 -19.09 -12.12 17.59
N THR A 55 -18.66 -13.12 16.84
CA THR A 55 -18.20 -12.94 15.45
C THR A 55 -19.34 -12.68 14.48
N ASP A 56 -20.59 -12.96 14.88
CA ASP A 56 -21.78 -12.90 14.03
C ASP A 56 -22.92 -12.10 14.70
N ILE A 57 -23.43 -11.10 13.99
CA ILE A 57 -24.60 -10.29 14.38
C ILE A 57 -25.85 -11.16 14.54
N GLU A 58 -25.99 -12.21 13.73
CA GLU A 58 -27.14 -13.10 13.75
C GLU A 58 -27.19 -13.93 15.04
N GLU A 59 -26.04 -14.43 15.48
CA GLU A 59 -25.91 -15.16 16.74
C GLU A 59 -26.27 -14.25 17.93
N ALA A 60 -25.86 -12.97 17.88
CA ALA A 60 -26.17 -12.00 18.93
C ALA A 60 -27.68 -11.71 19.04
N PHE A 61 -28.38 -11.58 17.91
CA PHE A 61 -29.85 -11.44 17.89
C PHE A 61 -30.55 -12.65 18.52
N ASP A 62 -30.02 -13.83 18.30
CA ASP A 62 -30.61 -15.08 18.80
C ASP A 62 -30.38 -15.31 20.29
N THR A 63 -29.31 -14.75 20.85
CA THR A 63 -28.82 -15.09 22.19
C THR A 63 -28.97 -13.97 23.22
N VAL A 64 -28.40 -12.79 22.96
CA VAL A 64 -28.12 -11.77 24.00
C VAL A 64 -28.78 -10.42 23.78
N ILE A 65 -29.19 -10.09 22.55
CA ILE A 65 -29.88 -8.81 22.28
C ILE A 65 -31.28 -8.86 22.91
N GLY A 66 -31.54 -7.94 23.82
CA GLY A 66 -32.85 -7.77 24.47
C GLY A 66 -33.63 -6.57 23.97
N LYS A 67 -32.95 -5.59 23.35
CA LYS A 67 -33.59 -4.41 22.77
C LYS A 67 -32.76 -3.88 21.60
N THR A 68 -33.43 -3.57 20.50
CA THR A 68 -32.84 -2.94 19.31
C THR A 68 -33.28 -1.48 19.26
N VAL A 69 -32.33 -0.58 19.35
CA VAL A 69 -32.52 0.86 19.25
C VAL A 69 -32.11 1.28 17.85
N VAL A 70 -33.06 1.78 17.08
CA VAL A 70 -32.88 2.09 15.67
C VAL A 70 -32.72 3.59 15.50
N VAL A 71 -31.56 4.04 15.05
CA VAL A 71 -31.29 5.44 14.72
C VAL A 71 -31.88 5.75 13.35
N VAL A 72 -32.90 6.59 13.33
CA VAL A 72 -33.58 7.03 12.10
C VAL A 72 -33.19 8.48 11.81
N SER A 73 -32.57 8.65 10.66
CA SER A 73 -32.15 9.92 10.06
C SER A 73 -32.70 10.02 8.62
N GLY A 74 -32.35 11.09 7.90
CA GLY A 74 -32.78 11.27 6.52
C GLY A 74 -32.22 10.24 5.52
N VAL A 75 -31.15 9.51 5.91
CA VAL A 75 -30.45 8.55 5.04
C VAL A 75 -30.78 7.09 5.34
N THR A 76 -31.44 6.80 6.46
CA THR A 76 -31.72 5.44 6.93
C THR A 76 -32.43 4.58 5.88
N ARG A 77 -33.39 5.14 5.13
CA ARG A 77 -34.14 4.39 4.10
C ARG A 77 -33.31 4.00 2.88
N SER A 78 -32.16 4.62 2.68
CA SER A 78 -31.26 4.36 1.55
C SER A 78 -30.14 3.37 1.90
N LYS A 79 -30.12 2.85 3.14
CA LYS A 79 -29.07 1.95 3.64
C LYS A 79 -29.65 0.56 3.86
N ASN A 80 -29.45 -0.34 2.89
CA ASN A 80 -29.99 -1.70 2.93
C ASN A 80 -29.58 -2.45 4.20
N GLY A 81 -28.31 -2.38 4.62
CA GLY A 81 -27.86 -3.05 5.85
C GLY A 81 -28.64 -2.65 7.11
N VAL A 82 -29.04 -1.37 7.23
CA VAL A 82 -29.87 -0.92 8.37
C VAL A 82 -31.29 -1.47 8.27
N LEU A 83 -31.83 -1.57 7.05
CA LEU A 83 -33.15 -2.16 6.83
C LEU A 83 -33.16 -3.66 7.15
N ASP A 84 -32.11 -4.37 6.76
CA ASP A 84 -31.92 -5.80 7.03
C ASP A 84 -31.80 -6.06 8.55
N GLU A 85 -31.06 -5.20 9.27
CA GLU A 85 -30.96 -5.24 10.73
C GLU A 85 -32.31 -5.01 11.42
N ILE A 86 -33.12 -4.05 10.94
CA ILE A 86 -34.46 -3.78 11.46
C ILE A 86 -35.36 -4.99 11.21
N GLU A 87 -35.33 -5.56 10.01
CA GLU A 87 -36.12 -6.73 9.65
C GLU A 87 -35.74 -7.94 10.51
N ARG A 88 -34.44 -8.16 10.74
CA ARG A 88 -33.96 -9.21 11.65
C ARG A 88 -34.44 -8.98 13.08
N ALA A 89 -34.41 -7.75 13.58
CA ALA A 89 -34.90 -7.41 14.91
C ALA A 89 -36.40 -7.68 15.05
N VAL A 90 -37.19 -7.34 14.03
CA VAL A 90 -38.64 -7.60 13.98
C VAL A 90 -38.92 -9.10 13.99
N ALA A 91 -38.29 -9.86 13.09
CA ALA A 91 -38.45 -11.32 13.02
C ALA A 91 -38.03 -12.01 14.33
N THR A 92 -37.00 -11.49 15.00
CA THR A 92 -36.55 -12.00 16.30
C THR A 92 -37.60 -11.75 17.38
N ALA A 93 -38.19 -10.55 17.44
CA ALA A 93 -39.25 -10.23 18.38
C ALA A 93 -40.47 -11.15 18.21
N GLU A 94 -40.92 -11.37 16.96
CA GLU A 94 -42.03 -12.27 16.64
C GLU A 94 -41.76 -13.71 17.08
N ARG A 95 -40.58 -14.25 16.74
CA ARG A 95 -40.16 -15.60 17.13
C ARG A 95 -40.13 -15.79 18.65
N LEU A 96 -39.72 -14.76 19.39
CA LEU A 96 -39.66 -14.78 20.86
C LEU A 96 -40.99 -14.47 21.54
N GLY A 97 -42.03 -14.11 20.78
CA GLY A 97 -43.32 -13.69 21.34
C GLY A 97 -43.25 -12.39 22.14
N ILE A 98 -42.26 -11.54 21.86
CA ILE A 98 -42.09 -10.23 22.50
C ILE A 98 -42.82 -9.20 21.66
N ASP A 99 -43.62 -8.35 22.32
CA ASP A 99 -44.29 -7.25 21.63
C ASP A 99 -43.25 -6.33 20.97
N HIS A 100 -43.50 -5.98 19.70
CA HIS A 100 -42.59 -5.23 18.85
C HIS A 100 -42.14 -3.91 19.49
N ALA A 101 -43.01 -3.22 20.23
CA ALA A 101 -42.69 -1.97 20.92
C ALA A 101 -41.76 -2.16 22.14
N HIS A 102 -41.68 -3.37 22.69
CA HIS A 102 -40.77 -3.72 23.77
C HIS A 102 -39.40 -4.16 23.27
N TYR A 103 -39.30 -4.65 22.03
CA TYR A 103 -38.02 -5.10 21.44
C TYR A 103 -37.37 -4.05 20.54
N VAL A 104 -38.12 -3.37 19.68
CA VAL A 104 -37.60 -2.40 18.71
C VAL A 104 -38.01 -0.98 19.11
N VAL A 105 -37.04 -0.09 19.32
CA VAL A 105 -37.24 1.29 19.75
C VAL A 105 -36.66 2.27 18.72
N PRO A 106 -37.50 2.94 17.92
CA PRO A 106 -37.02 3.92 16.96
C PRO A 106 -36.66 5.27 17.60
N LEU A 107 -35.53 5.85 17.19
CA LEU A 107 -35.06 7.17 17.56
C LEU A 107 -35.05 8.08 16.34
N ALA A 108 -35.59 9.29 16.45
CA ALA A 108 -35.52 10.29 15.38
C ALA A 108 -34.45 11.33 15.69
N VAL A 109 -33.37 11.37 14.90
CA VAL A 109 -32.24 12.30 15.11
C VAL A 109 -32.31 13.56 14.26
N SER A 110 -33.30 13.64 13.36
CA SER A 110 -33.58 14.81 12.54
C SER A 110 -35.09 15.08 12.47
N PRO A 111 -35.53 16.22 11.92
CA PRO A 111 -36.96 16.49 11.68
C PRO A 111 -37.52 15.52 10.64
N LEU A 112 -38.05 14.38 11.09
CA LEU A 112 -38.59 13.33 10.22
C LEU A 112 -40.10 13.47 10.02
N LYS A 113 -40.55 13.30 8.78
CA LYS A 113 -41.95 13.04 8.46
C LYS A 113 -42.24 11.56 8.60
N ARG A 114 -43.53 11.22 8.67
CA ARG A 114 -43.98 9.82 8.72
C ARG A 114 -43.51 9.00 7.51
N SER A 115 -43.36 9.63 6.34
CA SER A 115 -42.82 9.02 5.11
C SER A 115 -41.36 8.61 5.20
N ASP A 116 -40.63 9.17 6.17
CA ASP A 116 -39.19 9.01 6.30
C ASP A 116 -38.85 7.81 7.21
N MET A 117 -39.84 7.29 7.93
CA MET A 117 -39.71 6.09 8.76
C MET A 117 -39.68 4.82 7.88
N PRO A 118 -38.72 3.90 8.09
CA PRO A 118 -38.77 2.55 7.54
C PRO A 118 -40.11 1.85 7.81
N ILE A 119 -40.64 1.16 6.80
CA ILE A 119 -41.95 0.48 6.88
C ILE A 119 -41.95 -0.62 7.95
N GLN A 120 -40.80 -1.28 8.11
CA GLN A 120 -40.54 -2.35 9.08
C GLN A 120 -40.76 -1.91 10.53
N LEU A 121 -40.57 -0.63 10.85
CA LEU A 121 -40.81 -0.07 12.19
C LEU A 121 -42.32 0.09 12.50
N GLY A 122 -43.19 -0.16 11.52
CA GLY A 122 -44.63 -0.11 11.68
C GLY A 122 -45.16 1.28 12.05
N ARG A 123 -46.25 1.33 12.81
CA ARG A 123 -46.87 2.59 13.29
C ARG A 123 -46.31 3.08 14.63
N GLN A 124 -45.09 2.68 14.98
CA GLN A 124 -44.45 3.10 16.23
C GLN A 124 -44.16 4.61 16.25
N ASN A 125 -44.24 5.22 17.43
CA ASN A 125 -43.77 6.58 17.65
C ASN A 125 -42.28 6.57 17.98
N ALA A 126 -41.47 7.33 17.24
CA ALA A 126 -40.05 7.48 17.52
C ALA A 126 -39.78 8.44 18.69
N ILE A 127 -38.81 8.09 19.53
CA ILE A 127 -38.29 9.00 20.55
C ILE A 127 -37.51 10.10 19.83
N GLN A 128 -37.91 11.35 20.06
CA GLN A 128 -37.27 12.51 19.43
C GLN A 128 -35.95 12.85 20.13
N PHE A 129 -34.86 12.83 19.37
CA PHE A 129 -33.55 13.35 19.75
C PHE A 129 -33.26 14.72 19.12
N HIS A 130 -34.07 15.19 18.16
CA HIS A 130 -34.02 16.56 17.67
C HIS A 130 -35.11 17.43 18.35
N PRO A 131 -34.82 18.68 18.77
CA PRO A 131 -33.53 19.39 18.66
C PRO A 131 -32.54 19.10 19.79
N SER A 132 -32.90 18.29 20.79
CA SER A 132 -32.09 18.06 21.99
C SER A 132 -31.81 16.58 22.23
N TRP A 133 -30.54 16.19 22.08
CA TRP A 133 -30.09 14.83 22.37
C TRP A 133 -30.25 14.47 23.85
N ALA A 134 -30.05 15.45 24.76
CA ALA A 134 -30.21 15.26 26.19
C ALA A 134 -31.67 14.92 26.58
N GLU A 135 -32.65 15.60 25.96
CA GLU A 135 -34.06 15.28 26.19
C GLU A 135 -34.45 13.91 25.62
N GLY A 136 -33.95 13.58 24.43
CA GLY A 136 -34.14 12.26 23.83
C GLY A 136 -33.57 11.14 24.71
N LEU A 137 -32.35 11.32 25.22
CA LEU A 137 -31.71 10.38 26.14
C LEU A 137 -32.52 10.21 27.43
N ALA A 138 -32.99 11.29 28.04
CA ALA A 138 -33.82 11.20 29.25
C ALA A 138 -35.11 10.38 29.02
N ARG A 139 -35.74 10.53 27.84
CA ARG A 139 -36.91 9.74 27.44
C ARG A 139 -36.56 8.27 27.21
N LEU A 140 -35.44 7.98 26.56
CA LEU A 140 -34.97 6.62 26.34
C LEU A 140 -34.63 5.92 27.66
N LEU A 141 -33.91 6.58 28.56
CA LEU A 141 -33.59 6.05 29.89
C LEU A 141 -34.85 5.77 30.71
N LYS A 142 -35.87 6.63 30.61
CA LYS A 142 -37.18 6.41 31.24
C LYS A 142 -37.91 5.21 30.65
N LEU A 143 -37.82 4.98 29.34
CA LEU A 143 -38.38 3.80 28.68
C LEU A 143 -37.66 2.53 29.14
N LEU A 144 -36.33 2.52 29.17
CA LEU A 144 -35.54 1.38 29.63
C LEU A 144 -35.84 1.04 31.10
N ALA A 145 -35.98 2.05 31.96
CA ALA A 145 -36.35 1.86 33.36
C ALA A 145 -37.79 1.35 33.54
N ARG A 146 -38.74 1.83 32.72
CA ARG A 146 -40.12 1.33 32.70
C ARG A 146 -40.18 -0.15 32.30
N ASP A 147 -39.35 -0.54 31.34
CA ASP A 147 -39.28 -1.90 30.81
C ASP A 147 -38.42 -2.83 31.70
N ASP A 148 -37.91 -2.33 32.83
CA ASP A 148 -36.99 -3.04 33.75
C ASP A 148 -35.79 -3.67 33.03
N PHE A 149 -35.24 -2.95 32.04
CA PHE A 149 -34.14 -3.47 31.23
C PHE A 149 -32.85 -3.61 32.07
N PRO A 150 -32.15 -4.75 32.04
CA PRO A 150 -31.02 -5.01 32.93
C PRO A 150 -29.86 -4.02 32.77
N LYS A 151 -29.27 -3.61 33.89
CA LYS A 151 -28.03 -2.83 33.95
C LYS A 151 -26.83 -3.71 34.27
N ALA A 152 -26.26 -4.32 33.23
CA ALA A 152 -25.19 -5.30 33.35
C ALA A 152 -23.80 -4.81 32.88
N ALA A 153 -23.63 -3.51 32.58
CA ALA A 153 -22.32 -3.01 32.15
C ALA A 153 -21.34 -2.83 33.31
N SER A 154 -20.10 -3.28 33.13
CA SER A 154 -19.01 -3.04 34.08
C SER A 154 -18.43 -1.61 33.92
N PRO A 155 -18.33 -0.81 35.01
CA PRO A 155 -17.68 0.50 34.96
C PRO A 155 -16.23 0.47 34.45
N SER A 156 -15.48 -0.60 34.72
CA SER A 156 -14.11 -0.75 34.22
C SER A 156 -14.04 -0.97 32.71
N ALA A 157 -15.07 -1.59 32.12
CA ALA A 157 -15.15 -1.80 30.68
C ALA A 157 -15.40 -0.50 29.92
N VAL A 158 -16.21 0.40 30.49
CA VAL A 158 -16.44 1.74 29.91
C VAL A 158 -15.15 2.57 29.95
N GLY A 159 -14.44 2.56 31.08
CA GLY A 159 -13.15 3.24 31.21
C GLY A 159 -12.08 2.72 30.24
N ALA A 160 -11.97 1.40 30.10
CA ALA A 160 -11.06 0.77 29.14
C ALA A 160 -11.42 1.08 27.68
N TRP A 161 -12.71 1.13 27.36
CA TRP A 161 -13.18 1.51 26.03
C TRP A 161 -12.86 2.98 25.72
N VAL A 162 -13.09 3.90 26.66
CA VAL A 162 -12.74 5.32 26.50
C VAL A 162 -11.23 5.49 26.30
N ALA A 163 -10.41 4.82 27.12
CA ALA A 163 -8.97 4.80 26.95
C ALA A 163 -8.59 4.26 25.56
N ASN A 164 -9.14 3.12 25.11
CA ASN A 164 -8.86 2.58 23.78
C ASN A 164 -9.39 3.47 22.63
N TRP A 165 -10.50 4.17 22.80
CA TRP A 165 -11.05 5.04 21.76
C TRP A 165 -10.20 6.30 21.56
N PHE A 166 -9.73 6.90 22.66
CA PHE A 166 -8.90 8.11 22.64
C PHE A 166 -7.39 7.82 22.50
N GLU A 167 -6.88 6.75 23.10
CA GLU A 167 -5.45 6.36 23.09
C GLU A 167 -5.13 5.31 22.01
N GLY A 168 -6.06 4.40 21.71
CA GLY A 168 -5.83 3.22 20.87
C GLY A 168 -5.85 3.47 19.36
N ARG A 169 -6.19 4.66 18.88
CA ARG A 169 -6.04 4.99 17.46
C ARG A 169 -4.60 5.30 17.08
N HIS A 170 -3.79 5.81 18.02
CA HIS A 170 -2.40 6.16 17.77
C HIS A 170 -1.52 6.05 19.04
N ARG A 171 -1.23 4.83 19.50
CA ARG A 171 -0.33 4.65 20.64
C ARG A 171 1.13 4.73 20.17
N ILE A 172 1.72 5.91 20.34
CA ILE A 172 3.17 6.08 20.27
C ILE A 172 3.74 5.52 21.56
N VAL A 173 4.66 4.56 21.46
CA VAL A 173 5.32 3.93 22.59
C VAL A 173 6.81 4.25 22.53
N GLU A 174 7.41 4.58 23.66
CA GLU A 174 8.86 4.69 23.83
C GLU A 174 9.49 3.30 23.79
N ARG A 175 9.69 2.78 22.59
CA ARG A 175 10.38 1.53 22.31
C ARG A 175 11.21 1.73 21.06
N GLU A 176 12.47 1.36 21.17
CA GLU A 176 13.40 1.40 20.04
C GLU A 176 12.90 0.51 18.92
N THR A 177 12.85 1.05 17.70
CA THR A 177 12.43 0.32 16.50
C THR A 177 13.38 0.63 15.36
N GLU A 178 13.77 -0.41 14.62
CA GLU A 178 14.50 -0.26 13.39
C GLU A 178 13.55 0.24 12.29
N LEU A 179 14.00 1.24 11.55
CA LEU A 179 13.38 1.78 10.35
C LEU A 179 14.28 1.47 9.17
N MET A 180 13.67 1.25 8.01
CA MET A 180 14.40 1.01 6.78
C MET A 180 13.92 1.97 5.71
N THR A 181 14.87 2.59 4.99
CA THR A 181 14.56 3.50 3.89
C THR A 181 14.30 2.72 2.61
N ASN A 182 14.07 3.45 1.52
CA ASN A 182 14.16 2.96 0.16
C ASN A 182 15.42 3.48 -0.57
N GLY A 183 16.39 4.02 0.18
CA GLY A 183 17.67 4.52 -0.32
C GLY A 183 18.76 3.48 -0.17
N LEU A 184 19.57 3.32 -1.22
CA LEU A 184 20.79 2.52 -1.23
C LEU A 184 22.00 3.45 -1.16
N GLY A 185 22.98 3.16 -0.31
CA GLY A 185 24.19 3.97 -0.21
C GLY A 185 25.04 3.89 -1.47
N ILE A 186 25.61 5.02 -1.91
CA ILE A 186 26.70 5.03 -2.89
C ILE A 186 28.00 4.94 -2.10
N THR A 187 28.66 3.77 -2.13
CA THR A 187 29.86 3.52 -1.31
C THR A 187 31.17 3.88 -2.01
N ALA A 188 31.16 3.97 -3.34
CA ALA A 188 32.27 4.50 -4.11
C ALA A 188 31.78 5.15 -5.41
N LEU A 189 32.23 6.38 -5.65
CA LEU A 189 32.09 7.04 -6.95
C LEU A 189 33.27 6.69 -7.87
N PRO A 190 33.12 6.84 -9.20
CA PRO A 190 34.25 6.77 -10.11
C PRO A 190 35.29 7.84 -9.76
N ASP A 191 36.57 7.51 -9.82
CA ASP A 191 37.65 8.39 -9.35
C ASP A 191 37.81 9.68 -10.17
N ARG A 192 37.56 9.63 -11.48
CA ARG A 192 37.96 10.68 -12.43
C ARG A 192 36.96 10.92 -13.55
N VAL A 193 36.76 12.20 -13.87
CA VAL A 193 35.95 12.68 -15.00
C VAL A 193 36.86 13.31 -16.06
N ARG A 194 36.69 12.88 -17.30
CA ARG A 194 37.53 13.27 -18.43
C ARG A 194 36.73 14.08 -19.44
N PHE A 195 37.38 15.10 -19.98
CA PHE A 195 36.82 16.03 -20.96
C PHE A 195 37.55 15.89 -22.27
N TYR A 196 36.82 15.63 -23.35
CA TYR A 196 37.39 15.47 -24.68
C TYR A 196 36.83 16.51 -25.64
N ASN A 197 37.72 17.07 -26.45
CA ASN A 197 37.32 17.69 -27.70
C ASN A 197 37.19 16.58 -28.76
N VAL A 198 36.05 16.52 -29.42
CA VAL A 198 35.76 15.58 -30.49
C VAL A 198 35.74 16.37 -31.80
N GLY A 199 36.54 15.97 -32.77
CA GLY A 199 36.75 16.62 -34.07
C GLY A 199 35.57 16.49 -35.02
N VAL A 200 34.38 16.87 -34.55
CA VAL A 200 33.13 16.87 -35.29
C VAL A 200 32.46 18.25 -35.19
N PRO A 201 31.61 18.63 -36.16
CA PRO A 201 30.82 19.85 -36.04
C PRO A 201 29.93 19.86 -34.78
N ALA A 202 29.64 21.03 -34.23
CA ALA A 202 28.85 21.18 -33.00
C ALA A 202 27.47 20.48 -33.08
N ASP A 203 26.82 20.53 -34.25
CA ASP A 203 25.55 19.83 -34.48
C ASP A 203 25.67 18.31 -34.48
N ALA A 204 26.83 17.75 -34.83
CA ALA A 204 27.07 16.32 -34.74
C ALA A 204 27.47 15.89 -33.32
N LEU A 205 28.16 16.77 -32.58
CA LEU A 205 28.63 16.49 -31.21
C LEU A 205 27.48 16.07 -30.27
N LYS A 206 26.31 16.70 -30.38
CA LYS A 206 25.13 16.38 -29.55
C LYS A 206 24.64 14.93 -29.70
N HIS A 207 24.99 14.26 -30.79
CA HIS A 207 24.62 12.87 -31.08
C HIS A 207 25.74 11.86 -30.77
N VAL A 208 26.93 12.33 -30.37
CA VAL A 208 28.07 11.46 -30.04
C VAL A 208 27.76 10.54 -28.85
N PRO A 209 27.14 10.99 -27.74
CA PRO A 209 26.84 10.10 -26.62
C PRO A 209 26.02 8.86 -27.00
N ALA A 210 25.08 8.99 -27.94
CA ALA A 210 24.25 7.87 -28.40
C ALA A 210 25.03 6.80 -29.20
N ARG A 211 26.27 7.08 -29.58
CA ARG A 211 27.18 6.13 -30.26
C ARG A 211 28.15 5.45 -29.30
N LEU A 212 28.11 5.80 -28.02
CA LEU A 212 28.99 5.27 -26.99
C LEU A 212 28.21 4.31 -26.11
N SER A 213 28.81 3.16 -25.80
CA SER A 213 28.28 2.23 -24.79
C SER A 213 28.70 2.60 -23.37
N VAL A 214 29.52 3.64 -23.20
CA VAL A 214 29.93 4.18 -21.91
C VAL A 214 29.13 5.43 -21.55
N PRO A 215 28.84 5.65 -20.25
CA PRO A 215 28.22 6.86 -19.77
C PRO A 215 28.90 8.13 -20.27
N SER A 216 28.12 9.02 -20.89
CA SER A 216 28.65 10.28 -21.41
C SER A 216 27.61 11.37 -21.52
N VAL A 217 28.06 12.63 -21.47
CA VAL A 217 27.24 13.83 -21.63
C VAL A 217 28.00 14.92 -22.41
N ILE A 218 27.28 15.91 -22.92
CA ILE A 218 27.88 17.08 -23.56
C ILE A 218 27.84 18.27 -22.60
N ASN A 219 28.99 18.94 -22.44
CA ASN A 219 29.11 20.19 -21.72
C ASN A 219 29.78 21.25 -22.61
N GLY A 220 28.97 22.16 -23.15
CA GLY A 220 29.45 23.12 -24.16
C GLY A 220 29.94 22.39 -25.42
N ALA A 221 31.21 22.59 -25.78
CA ALA A 221 31.85 21.95 -26.93
C ALA A 221 32.65 20.69 -26.56
N LEU A 222 32.46 20.14 -25.36
CA LEU A 222 33.22 19.01 -24.84
C LEU A 222 32.32 17.80 -24.59
N LEU A 223 32.84 16.63 -24.90
CA LEU A 223 32.34 15.35 -24.42
C LEU A 223 32.88 15.13 -23.01
N VAL A 224 32.00 14.79 -22.07
CA VAL A 224 32.34 14.47 -20.68
C VAL A 224 31.99 13.01 -20.42
N THR A 225 32.94 12.26 -19.87
CA THR A 225 32.77 10.82 -19.58
C THR A 225 33.77 10.36 -18.51
N PHE A 226 33.53 9.19 -17.92
CA PHE A 226 34.51 8.50 -17.10
C PHE A 226 35.51 7.71 -17.98
N ALA A 227 35.18 7.40 -19.23
CA ALA A 227 36.01 6.55 -20.08
C ALA A 227 37.32 7.20 -20.52
N GLY A 228 38.35 6.37 -20.67
CA GLY A 228 39.66 6.77 -21.17
C GLY A 228 39.67 6.95 -22.69
N GLU A 229 40.77 7.52 -23.21
CA GLU A 229 40.87 7.91 -24.62
C GLU A 229 40.85 6.71 -25.57
N GLU A 230 41.56 5.63 -25.21
CA GLU A 230 41.61 4.39 -26.00
C GLU A 230 40.21 3.76 -26.16
N GLU A 231 39.47 3.66 -25.05
CA GLU A 231 38.12 3.11 -25.01
C GLU A 231 37.16 3.90 -25.91
N ILE A 232 37.18 5.23 -25.85
CA ILE A 232 36.35 6.09 -26.71
C ILE A 232 36.74 5.93 -28.19
N ARG A 233 38.03 5.83 -28.51
CA ARG A 233 38.50 5.64 -29.90
C ARG A 233 38.00 4.34 -30.50
N GLU A 234 37.95 3.26 -29.73
CA GLU A 234 37.43 1.97 -30.21
C GLU A 234 35.96 2.06 -30.63
N MET A 235 35.15 2.88 -29.93
CA MET A 235 33.74 3.08 -30.27
C MET A 235 33.50 4.08 -31.41
N LEU A 236 34.26 5.19 -31.45
CA LEU A 236 34.06 6.25 -32.44
C LEU A 236 34.80 6.02 -33.76
N GLY A 237 35.84 5.19 -33.75
CA GLY A 237 36.75 4.96 -34.87
C GLY A 237 37.92 5.95 -34.89
N SER A 238 39.05 5.53 -35.47
CA SER A 238 40.30 6.28 -35.50
C SER A 238 40.28 7.55 -36.36
N GLU A 239 39.28 7.69 -37.24
CA GLU A 239 39.13 8.82 -38.16
C GLU A 239 38.68 10.11 -37.44
N ILE A 240 38.00 9.98 -36.31
CA ILE A 240 37.50 11.12 -35.53
C ILE A 240 38.62 11.60 -34.61
N ALA A 241 39.08 12.83 -34.82
CA ALA A 241 40.09 13.43 -33.94
C ALA A 241 39.54 13.53 -32.51
N LEU A 242 40.28 13.02 -31.54
CA LEU A 242 39.92 13.04 -30.12
C LEU A 242 41.10 13.62 -29.33
N THR A 243 40.85 14.64 -28.53
CA THR A 243 41.89 15.31 -27.74
C THR A 243 41.42 15.48 -26.30
N LEU A 244 42.14 14.90 -25.35
CA LEU A 244 41.93 15.13 -23.92
C LEU A 244 42.18 16.61 -23.58
N ARG A 245 41.20 17.23 -22.95
CA ARG A 245 41.22 18.65 -22.54
C ARG A 245 41.42 18.82 -21.04
N ALA A 246 40.86 17.93 -20.26
CA ALA A 246 41.03 17.89 -18.82
C ALA A 246 40.76 16.47 -18.32
N ASP A 247 41.46 16.09 -17.25
CA ASP A 247 41.25 14.87 -16.49
C ASP A 247 41.23 15.28 -15.02
N VAL A 248 40.05 15.23 -14.40
CA VAL A 248 39.75 15.88 -13.11
C VAL A 248 39.31 14.81 -12.11
N GLY A 249 39.76 14.91 -10.85
CA GLY A 249 39.25 14.04 -9.79
C GLY A 249 37.76 14.28 -9.53
N ILE A 250 37.01 13.24 -9.17
CA ILE A 250 35.54 13.35 -8.99
C ILE A 250 35.16 14.36 -7.91
N GLU A 251 35.88 14.40 -6.79
CA GLU A 251 35.65 15.34 -5.70
C GLU A 251 35.90 16.79 -6.13
N GLU A 252 37.01 17.03 -6.84
CA GLU A 252 37.37 18.34 -7.40
C GLU A 252 36.30 18.82 -8.40
N PHE A 253 35.82 17.89 -9.26
CA PHE A 253 34.78 18.18 -10.22
C PHE A 253 33.44 18.53 -9.55
N LEU A 254 33.03 17.77 -8.55
CA LEU A 254 31.80 18.00 -7.79
C LEU A 254 31.87 19.26 -6.91
N ALA A 255 33.08 19.67 -6.49
CA ALA A 255 33.30 20.93 -5.77
C ALA A 255 33.34 22.17 -6.68
N SER A 256 33.37 21.99 -8.01
CA SER A 256 33.69 23.04 -8.99
C SER A 256 35.04 23.72 -8.76
N ASP A 257 36.00 23.00 -8.18
CA ASP A 257 37.34 23.52 -7.87
C ASP A 257 38.37 23.14 -8.94
N VAL A 258 37.96 23.18 -10.21
CA VAL A 258 38.84 22.82 -11.34
C VAL A 258 39.94 23.86 -11.49
N GLU A 259 41.19 23.43 -11.64
CA GLU A 259 42.34 24.31 -11.85
C GLU A 259 42.08 25.42 -12.90
N LYS A 260 42.64 26.61 -12.65
CA LYS A 260 42.52 27.78 -13.55
C LYS A 260 43.01 27.44 -14.96
N GLY A 261 42.08 27.36 -15.91
CA GLY A 261 42.34 27.02 -17.31
C GLY A 261 41.60 25.75 -17.79
N GLY A 262 41.04 24.97 -16.86
CA GLY A 262 40.14 23.86 -17.16
C GLY A 262 38.74 24.30 -17.60
N PRO A 263 37.91 23.36 -18.09
CA PRO A 263 36.52 23.64 -18.45
C PRO A 263 35.72 24.00 -17.20
N TYR A 264 35.14 25.22 -17.18
CA TYR A 264 34.27 25.64 -16.09
C TYR A 264 32.94 24.90 -16.15
N VAL A 265 32.57 24.28 -15.03
CA VAL A 265 31.28 23.64 -14.80
C VAL A 265 30.78 24.06 -13.43
N SER A 266 29.55 24.56 -13.34
CA SER A 266 28.97 24.94 -12.05
C SER A 266 28.73 23.71 -11.17
N ARG A 267 28.70 23.86 -9.84
CA ARG A 267 28.54 22.73 -8.91
C ARG A 267 27.29 21.92 -9.22
N ARG A 268 26.21 22.63 -9.53
CA ARG A 268 24.94 22.03 -9.93
C ARG A 268 25.07 21.24 -11.23
N ASP A 269 25.74 21.79 -12.25
CA ASP A 269 25.90 21.10 -13.53
C ASP A 269 26.84 19.90 -13.40
N ALA A 270 27.88 19.99 -12.58
CA ALA A 270 28.76 18.87 -12.28
C ALA A 270 27.99 17.71 -11.66
N SER A 271 27.20 17.98 -10.60
CA SER A 271 26.33 16.96 -9.99
C SER A 271 25.33 16.39 -11.00
N ASN A 272 24.69 17.22 -11.81
CA ASN A 272 23.75 16.76 -12.85
C ASN A 272 24.41 15.86 -13.89
N HIS A 273 25.63 16.21 -14.33
CA HIS A 273 26.40 15.41 -15.29
C HIS A 273 26.76 14.05 -14.70
N VAL A 274 27.28 14.01 -13.48
CA VAL A 274 27.61 12.76 -12.78
C VAL A 274 26.36 11.91 -12.58
N VAL A 275 25.28 12.47 -12.04
CA VAL A 275 23.99 11.77 -11.85
C VAL A 275 23.45 11.19 -13.15
N ASN A 276 23.52 11.93 -14.26
CA ASN A 276 23.08 11.43 -15.56
C ASN A 276 23.97 10.28 -16.05
N MET A 277 25.29 10.39 -15.90
CA MET A 277 26.21 9.31 -16.28
C MET A 277 26.04 8.06 -15.38
N LEU A 278 25.81 8.21 -14.08
CA LEU A 278 25.50 7.07 -13.20
C LEU A 278 24.18 6.39 -13.57
N ARG A 279 23.15 7.17 -13.93
CA ARG A 279 21.90 6.63 -14.48
C ARG A 279 22.16 5.82 -15.77
N GLN A 280 22.99 6.34 -16.68
CA GLN A 280 23.36 5.60 -17.90
C GLN A 280 24.10 4.29 -17.56
N ALA A 281 24.99 4.32 -16.57
CA ALA A 281 25.71 3.13 -16.11
C ALA A 281 24.75 2.06 -15.57
N TRP A 282 23.74 2.47 -14.78
CA TRP A 282 22.67 1.59 -14.34
C TRP A 282 21.88 1.00 -15.51
N ASP A 283 21.51 1.83 -16.49
CA ASP A 283 20.78 1.37 -17.66
C ASP A 283 21.60 0.33 -18.46
N ASN A 284 22.89 0.57 -18.66
CA ASN A 284 23.80 -0.35 -19.34
C ASN A 284 23.96 -1.66 -18.57
N PHE A 285 24.08 -1.58 -17.25
CA PHE A 285 24.19 -2.73 -16.36
C PHE A 285 22.96 -3.64 -16.43
N CYS A 286 21.76 -3.06 -16.38
CA CYS A 286 20.51 -3.81 -16.50
C CYS A 286 20.36 -4.45 -17.89
N GLU A 287 20.71 -3.72 -18.95
CA GLU A 287 20.67 -4.24 -20.32
C GLU A 287 21.63 -5.41 -20.53
N ALA A 288 22.87 -5.29 -20.04
CA ALA A 288 23.87 -6.35 -20.11
C ALA A 288 23.45 -7.61 -19.34
N ARG A 289 22.61 -7.45 -18.30
CA ARG A 289 22.00 -8.55 -17.55
C ARG A 289 20.75 -9.13 -18.22
N GLY A 290 20.26 -8.53 -19.30
CA GLY A 290 19.07 -9.01 -20.03
C GLY A 290 17.74 -8.65 -19.37
N LEU A 291 17.69 -7.61 -18.54
CA LEU A 291 16.44 -7.07 -18.01
C LEU A 291 15.68 -6.34 -19.12
N ASN A 292 14.35 -6.26 -18.96
CA ASN A 292 13.48 -5.49 -19.86
C ASN A 292 13.21 -4.09 -19.30
N ARG A 293 13.09 -3.12 -20.20
CA ARG A 293 12.82 -1.71 -19.89
C ARG A 293 11.32 -1.49 -19.72
N LEU A 294 10.93 -0.75 -18.67
CA LEU A 294 9.62 -0.13 -18.50
C LEU A 294 9.79 1.39 -18.63
N GLU A 295 9.40 1.94 -19.77
CA GLU A 295 9.40 3.39 -19.98
C GLU A 295 8.16 4.03 -19.34
N LEU A 296 8.38 5.01 -18.46
CA LEU A 296 7.33 5.76 -17.78
C LEU A 296 6.96 7.00 -18.60
N ALA A 297 5.77 7.56 -18.38
CA ALA A 297 5.32 8.79 -19.04
C ALA A 297 6.27 10.00 -18.84
N SER A 298 7.14 9.97 -17.83
CA SER A 298 8.18 10.97 -17.59
C SER A 298 9.43 10.82 -18.48
N GLY A 299 9.49 9.79 -19.34
CA GLY A 299 10.68 9.37 -20.09
C GLY A 299 11.73 8.66 -19.24
N ARG A 300 11.42 8.38 -17.97
CA ARG A 300 12.31 7.66 -17.04
C ARG A 300 12.06 6.16 -17.15
N VAL A 301 13.07 5.36 -16.85
CA VAL A 301 13.05 3.90 -17.07
C VAL A 301 13.10 3.15 -15.75
N GLY A 302 12.17 2.22 -15.55
CA GLY A 302 12.26 1.13 -14.58
C GLY A 302 12.72 -0.16 -15.27
N TRP A 303 13.27 -1.11 -14.52
CA TRP A 303 13.84 -2.33 -15.09
C TRP A 303 13.27 -3.57 -14.44
N PHE A 304 12.81 -4.55 -15.23
CA PHE A 304 12.19 -5.77 -14.71
C PHE A 304 12.81 -7.03 -15.30
N LEU A 305 12.73 -8.13 -14.55
CA LEU A 305 13.23 -9.44 -14.98
C LEU A 305 12.20 -10.08 -15.92
N PRO A 306 12.55 -10.45 -17.16
CA PRO A 306 11.63 -11.18 -18.02
C PRO A 306 11.34 -12.59 -17.47
N LEU A 307 10.18 -13.13 -17.87
CA LEU A 307 9.78 -14.49 -17.50
C LEU A 307 10.84 -15.53 -17.94
N GLY A 308 11.18 -16.40 -16.99
CA GLY A 308 12.17 -17.47 -17.16
C GLY A 308 13.60 -17.07 -16.80
N MET A 309 13.83 -15.83 -16.37
CA MET A 309 15.16 -15.37 -15.95
C MET A 309 15.58 -15.94 -14.57
N VAL A 310 14.63 -16.19 -13.67
CA VAL A 310 14.91 -16.75 -12.33
C VAL A 310 14.62 -18.24 -12.32
N GLU A 311 15.63 -19.05 -12.02
CA GLU A 311 15.47 -20.50 -11.82
C GLU A 311 14.53 -20.77 -10.65
N GLY A 312 13.49 -21.60 -10.86
CA GLY A 312 12.46 -21.83 -9.84
C GLY A 312 11.47 -20.66 -9.63
N GLN A 313 11.59 -19.57 -10.41
CA GLN A 313 10.71 -18.39 -10.44
C GLN A 313 10.70 -17.48 -9.19
N PHE A 314 11.36 -17.88 -8.10
CA PHE A 314 11.49 -17.06 -6.88
C PHE A 314 12.95 -16.74 -6.56
N VAL A 315 13.16 -15.61 -5.89
CA VAL A 315 14.47 -15.21 -5.38
C VAL A 315 14.51 -15.43 -3.88
N ARG A 316 15.61 -16.00 -3.39
CA ARG A 316 15.91 -16.03 -1.94
C ARG A 316 16.68 -14.79 -1.54
N PHE A 317 16.26 -14.16 -0.45
CA PHE A 317 16.90 -12.96 0.10
C PHE A 317 16.92 -13.04 1.63
N VAL A 318 17.68 -12.15 2.27
CA VAL A 318 17.72 -12.01 3.73
C VAL A 318 16.93 -10.77 4.12
N ASP A 319 15.91 -10.93 4.97
CA ASP A 319 15.06 -9.82 5.42
C ASP A 319 15.69 -9.07 6.62
N PHE A 320 15.04 -8.02 7.10
CA PHE A 320 15.53 -7.16 8.17
C PHE A 320 15.87 -7.92 9.46
N ASP A 321 15.14 -9.00 9.77
CA ASP A 321 15.32 -9.88 10.93
C ASP A 321 16.43 -10.93 10.76
N GLY A 322 17.19 -10.86 9.65
CA GLY A 322 18.28 -11.78 9.34
C GLY A 322 17.81 -13.15 8.83
N LYS A 323 16.50 -13.37 8.68
CA LYS A 323 15.97 -14.64 8.18
C LYS A 323 15.99 -14.67 6.66
N SER A 324 16.32 -15.83 6.11
CA SER A 324 16.17 -16.08 4.68
C SER A 324 14.69 -16.26 4.34
N ARG A 325 14.23 -15.53 3.32
CA ARG A 325 12.87 -15.57 2.78
C ARG A 325 12.92 -15.77 1.27
N LYS A 326 11.78 -16.14 0.70
CA LYS A 326 11.57 -16.20 -0.75
C LYS A 326 10.64 -15.06 -1.15
N ARG A 327 10.75 -14.61 -2.40
CA ARG A 327 9.81 -13.69 -3.04
C ARG A 327 9.81 -13.90 -4.55
N TYR A 328 8.63 -13.88 -5.14
CA TYR A 328 8.46 -13.81 -6.60
C TYR A 328 8.63 -12.37 -7.07
N LEU A 329 9.50 -12.15 -8.07
CA LEU A 329 9.67 -10.83 -8.69
C LEU A 329 8.77 -10.62 -9.91
N TYR A 330 8.13 -11.69 -10.37
CA TYR A 330 7.14 -11.69 -11.43
C TYR A 330 6.15 -12.83 -11.20
N GLY A 331 4.96 -12.71 -11.78
CA GLY A 331 3.93 -13.71 -11.69
C GLY A 331 2.87 -13.54 -12.77
N VAL A 332 1.81 -14.33 -12.69
CA VAL A 332 0.68 -14.27 -13.63
C VAL A 332 -0.51 -13.60 -12.96
N LYS A 333 -1.35 -12.98 -13.77
CA LYS A 333 -2.71 -12.63 -13.41
C LYS A 333 -3.64 -13.42 -14.31
N THR A 334 -4.43 -14.32 -13.71
CA THR A 334 -5.41 -15.12 -14.42
C THR A 334 -6.75 -14.39 -14.54
N LYS A 335 -7.49 -14.68 -15.59
CA LYS A 335 -8.91 -14.32 -15.74
C LYS A 335 -9.76 -15.59 -15.83
N LYS A 336 -10.97 -15.53 -15.29
CA LYS A 336 -11.94 -16.62 -15.43
C LYS A 336 -12.64 -16.47 -16.78
N VAL A 337 -12.63 -17.52 -17.60
CA VAL A 337 -13.34 -17.59 -18.89
C VAL A 337 -14.17 -18.87 -18.85
N GLY A 338 -15.48 -18.73 -18.61
CA GLY A 338 -16.34 -19.87 -18.29
C GLY A 338 -15.93 -20.52 -16.97
N ASP A 339 -15.69 -21.83 -17.00
CA ASP A 339 -15.20 -22.62 -15.84
C ASP A 339 -13.66 -22.72 -15.78
N GLU A 340 -12.94 -22.14 -16.74
CA GLU A 340 -11.48 -22.23 -16.80
C GLU A 340 -10.80 -20.91 -16.37
N ARG A 341 -9.64 -21.03 -15.72
CA ARG A 341 -8.73 -19.91 -15.47
C ARG A 341 -7.68 -19.87 -16.57
N VAL A 342 -7.66 -18.78 -17.34
CA VAL A 342 -6.65 -18.54 -18.38
C VAL A 342 -5.73 -17.41 -17.94
N VAL A 343 -4.45 -17.49 -18.30
CA VAL A 343 -3.50 -16.40 -18.02
C VAL A 343 -3.91 -15.17 -18.85
N GLY A 344 -4.26 -14.09 -18.15
CA GLY A 344 -4.63 -12.83 -18.79
C GLY A 344 -3.42 -11.93 -19.06
N MET A 345 -2.47 -11.89 -18.13
CA MET A 345 -1.23 -11.12 -18.26
C MET A 345 -0.19 -11.61 -17.24
N HIS A 346 1.02 -11.06 -17.33
CA HIS A 346 2.08 -11.23 -16.35
C HIS A 346 2.40 -9.90 -15.69
N TRP A 347 2.68 -9.91 -14.39
CA TRP A 347 3.15 -8.75 -13.64
C TRP A 347 4.62 -8.93 -13.29
N HIS A 348 5.37 -7.82 -13.19
CA HIS A 348 6.80 -7.82 -12.89
C HIS A 348 7.16 -6.63 -12.01
N TYR A 349 7.96 -6.84 -10.97
CA TYR A 349 8.53 -5.74 -10.19
C TYR A 349 9.60 -5.03 -11.03
N ALA A 350 9.41 -3.72 -11.20
CA ALA A 350 10.14 -2.91 -12.16
C ALA A 350 10.71 -1.62 -11.53
N PRO A 351 11.54 -1.73 -10.47
CA PRO A 351 11.99 -0.55 -9.75
C PRO A 351 12.78 0.40 -10.65
N ARG A 352 12.65 1.68 -10.34
CA ARG A 352 13.43 2.76 -10.94
C ARG A 352 14.44 3.26 -9.91
N LEU A 353 15.65 3.55 -10.36
CA LEU A 353 16.69 4.15 -9.54
C LEU A 353 16.82 5.65 -9.83
N GLN A 354 16.94 6.44 -8.76
CA GLN A 354 17.21 7.87 -8.81
C GLN A 354 18.46 8.17 -7.98
N PHE A 355 19.56 8.45 -8.67
CA PHE A 355 20.81 8.87 -8.06
C PHE A 355 20.70 10.30 -7.54
N ALA A 356 21.19 10.53 -6.33
CA ALA A 356 21.31 11.84 -5.71
C ALA A 356 22.72 11.98 -5.12
N LEU A 357 23.34 13.14 -5.33
CA LEU A 357 24.65 13.49 -4.79
C LEU A 357 24.52 14.75 -3.95
N GLY A 358 25.25 14.85 -2.85
CA GLY A 358 25.17 16.01 -1.96
C GLY A 358 25.70 15.75 -0.56
N ASP A 359 24.88 16.05 0.46
CA ASP A 359 25.24 15.80 1.86
C ASP A 359 25.28 14.29 2.18
N VAL A 360 24.47 13.51 1.46
CA VAL A 360 24.48 12.05 1.44
C VAL A 360 24.37 11.60 -0.02
N ASP A 361 25.32 10.78 -0.46
CA ASP A 361 25.31 10.20 -1.79
C ASP A 361 24.53 8.88 -1.74
N GLU A 362 23.34 8.88 -2.36
CA GLU A 362 22.41 7.77 -2.29
C GLU A 362 21.71 7.50 -3.63
N VAL A 363 21.12 6.31 -3.73
CA VAL A 363 20.23 5.91 -4.80
C VAL A 363 18.85 5.64 -4.23
N HIS A 364 17.91 6.52 -4.53
CA HIS A 364 16.52 6.34 -4.16
C HIS A 364 15.84 5.34 -5.10
N VAL A 365 15.21 4.32 -4.53
CA VAL A 365 14.49 3.31 -5.30
C VAL A 365 13.00 3.60 -5.28
N GLU A 366 12.45 3.88 -6.46
CA GLU A 366 11.03 4.07 -6.68
C GLU A 366 10.41 2.76 -7.18
N ALA A 367 9.45 2.24 -6.43
CA ALA A 367 8.75 1.01 -6.77
C ALA A 367 7.78 1.22 -7.94
N HIS A 368 7.97 0.44 -9.01
CA HIS A 368 6.98 0.31 -10.09
C HIS A 368 6.71 -1.16 -10.38
N VAL A 369 5.61 -1.40 -11.11
CA VAL A 369 5.22 -2.73 -11.58
C VAL A 369 4.92 -2.61 -13.07
N ALA A 370 5.55 -3.49 -13.85
CA ALA A 370 5.30 -3.65 -15.28
C ALA A 370 4.28 -4.76 -15.50
N PHE A 371 3.49 -4.65 -16.57
CA PHE A 371 2.57 -5.68 -17.00
C PHE A 371 2.89 -6.06 -18.44
N THR A 372 2.93 -7.36 -18.72
CA THR A 372 3.31 -7.90 -20.03
C THR A 372 2.33 -8.98 -20.51
N VAL A 373 2.19 -9.13 -21.82
CA VAL A 373 1.29 -10.14 -22.43
C VAL A 373 1.84 -11.56 -22.29
N ASN A 374 3.14 -11.74 -22.53
CA ASN A 374 3.80 -13.04 -22.62
C ASN A 374 4.96 -13.20 -21.62
N GLY A 375 5.00 -12.35 -20.58
CA GLY A 375 6.09 -12.32 -19.63
C GLY A 375 7.30 -11.50 -20.10
N ARG A 376 7.24 -10.87 -21.29
CA ARG A 376 8.33 -10.07 -21.87
C ARG A 376 7.86 -8.75 -22.46
N GLU A 377 6.85 -8.78 -23.33
CA GLU A 377 6.34 -7.62 -24.06
C GLU A 377 5.33 -6.83 -23.23
N LEU A 378 5.60 -5.54 -23.01
CA LEU A 378 4.73 -4.65 -22.25
C LEU A 378 3.32 -4.57 -22.85
N LEU A 379 2.33 -4.32 -21.99
CA LEU A 379 1.00 -3.92 -22.46
C LEU A 379 1.12 -2.63 -23.29
N GLY A 380 0.63 -2.64 -24.53
CA GLY A 380 0.78 -1.54 -25.48
C GLY A 380 0.02 -0.25 -25.14
N ASP A 381 -0.96 -0.32 -24.23
CA ASP A 381 -1.76 0.82 -23.76
C ASP A 381 -1.29 1.30 -22.36
N PRO A 382 -0.65 2.48 -22.27
CA PRO A 382 -0.16 3.03 -21.01
C PRO A 382 -1.28 3.36 -20.00
N ASP A 383 -2.42 3.87 -20.45
CA ASP A 383 -3.53 4.26 -19.57
C ASP A 383 -4.17 3.04 -18.93
N LYS A 384 -4.32 1.98 -19.73
CA LYS A 384 -4.77 0.67 -19.27
C LYS A 384 -3.78 0.05 -18.28
N ALA A 385 -2.48 0.05 -18.60
CA ALA A 385 -1.45 -0.44 -17.68
C ALA A 385 -1.47 0.32 -16.33
N HIS A 386 -1.68 1.63 -16.36
CA HIS A 386 -1.83 2.45 -15.15
C HIS A 386 -3.08 2.10 -14.33
N LYS A 387 -4.22 1.85 -14.98
CA LYS A 387 -5.46 1.41 -14.30
C LYS A 387 -5.27 0.05 -13.64
N ILE A 388 -4.69 -0.92 -14.36
CA ILE A 388 -4.37 -2.25 -13.85
C ILE A 388 -3.43 -2.16 -12.66
N ARG A 389 -2.36 -1.35 -12.74
CA ARG A 389 -1.42 -1.17 -11.62
C ARG A 389 -2.12 -0.70 -10.34
N ARG A 390 -3.05 0.25 -10.45
CA ARG A 390 -3.76 0.80 -9.29
C ARG A 390 -4.66 -0.24 -8.62
N SER A 391 -5.36 -1.05 -9.41
CA SER A 391 -6.22 -2.11 -8.84
C SER A 391 -5.39 -3.27 -8.30
N PHE A 392 -4.41 -3.75 -9.07
CA PHE A 392 -3.58 -4.90 -8.72
C PHE A 392 -2.74 -4.65 -7.45
N CYS A 393 -2.13 -3.48 -7.32
CA CYS A 393 -1.30 -3.15 -6.16
C CYS A 393 -2.10 -2.45 -5.03
N LYS A 394 -3.44 -2.48 -5.04
CA LYS A 394 -4.29 -1.78 -4.05
C LYS A 394 -4.02 -2.22 -2.60
N GLN A 395 -3.66 -3.48 -2.41
CA GLN A 395 -3.36 -4.08 -1.09
C GLN A 395 -1.86 -4.28 -0.84
N TRP A 396 -1.00 -3.75 -1.72
CA TRP A 396 0.44 -3.87 -1.54
C TRP A 396 0.92 -2.79 -0.58
N PHE A 397 1.07 -3.18 0.69
CA PHE A 397 1.59 -2.32 1.75
C PHE A 397 3.11 -2.43 1.86
N ASN A 398 3.69 -1.67 2.79
CA ASN A 398 5.15 -1.54 2.95
C ASN A 398 5.88 -2.87 3.04
N GLU A 399 5.32 -3.90 3.69
CA GLU A 399 5.93 -5.22 3.79
C GLU A 399 6.14 -5.88 2.42
N GLN A 400 5.15 -5.80 1.54
CA GLN A 400 5.23 -6.38 0.20
C GLN A 400 6.25 -5.62 -0.66
N TRP A 401 6.19 -4.28 -0.67
CA TRP A 401 7.18 -3.48 -1.40
C TRP A 401 8.61 -3.67 -0.88
N ARG A 402 8.77 -3.76 0.44
CA ARG A 402 10.07 -3.99 1.09
C ARG A 402 10.71 -5.28 0.61
N THR A 403 9.95 -6.36 0.66
CA THR A 403 10.45 -7.70 0.33
C THR A 403 10.69 -7.87 -1.16
N LEU A 404 9.88 -7.26 -2.03
CA LEU A 404 10.16 -7.16 -3.48
C LEU A 404 11.48 -6.42 -3.73
N HIS A 405 11.69 -5.28 -3.06
CA HIS A 405 12.92 -4.52 -3.15
C HIS A 405 14.13 -5.36 -2.74
N LEU A 406 14.10 -5.98 -1.55
CA LEU A 406 15.21 -6.79 -1.04
C LEU A 406 15.51 -7.98 -1.95
N ALA A 407 14.47 -8.67 -2.45
CA ALA A 407 14.63 -9.76 -3.39
C ALA A 407 15.25 -9.30 -4.72
N TYR A 408 14.81 -8.16 -5.26
CA TYR A 408 15.30 -7.62 -6.51
C TYR A 408 16.80 -7.33 -6.47
N PHE A 409 17.27 -6.61 -5.44
CA PHE A 409 18.70 -6.30 -5.33
C PHE A 409 19.53 -7.50 -4.91
N SER A 410 18.98 -8.45 -4.13
CA SER A 410 19.66 -9.71 -3.83
C SER A 410 19.89 -10.55 -5.10
N PHE A 411 18.96 -10.51 -6.07
CA PHE A 411 19.15 -11.16 -7.36
C PHE A 411 20.21 -10.44 -8.18
N LEU A 412 20.13 -9.11 -8.31
CA LEU A 412 21.07 -8.33 -9.12
C LEU A 412 22.49 -8.26 -8.55
N SER A 413 22.69 -8.63 -7.29
CA SER A 413 24.01 -8.69 -6.68
C SER A 413 24.58 -10.10 -6.63
N ASP A 414 23.89 -11.10 -7.18
CA ASP A 414 24.23 -12.51 -7.04
C ASP A 414 24.45 -12.91 -5.56
N GLY A 415 23.65 -12.32 -4.66
CA GLY A 415 23.72 -12.53 -3.21
C GLY A 415 24.81 -11.73 -2.47
N THR A 416 25.56 -10.85 -3.15
CA THR A 416 26.55 -9.98 -2.52
C THR A 416 25.90 -8.73 -1.90
N GLU A 417 26.63 -8.04 -1.02
CA GLU A 417 26.13 -6.83 -0.33
C GLU A 417 26.26 -5.55 -1.18
N ARG A 418 26.87 -5.63 -2.37
CA ARG A 418 27.16 -4.49 -3.22
C ARG A 418 26.93 -4.81 -4.69
N ILE A 419 26.57 -3.79 -5.46
CA ILE A 419 26.53 -3.84 -6.92
C ILE A 419 27.61 -2.92 -7.46
N GLU A 420 28.47 -3.50 -8.29
CA GLU A 420 29.46 -2.79 -9.08
C GLU A 420 28.84 -2.39 -10.42
N LEU A 421 28.73 -1.09 -10.68
CA LEU A 421 28.25 -0.50 -11.92
C LEU A 421 29.46 -0.05 -12.76
N PRO A 422 29.86 -0.79 -13.80
CA PRO A 422 30.96 -0.37 -14.66
C PRO A 422 30.60 0.94 -15.37
N VAL A 423 31.42 1.97 -15.18
CA VAL A 423 31.25 3.26 -15.88
C VAL A 423 32.28 3.46 -16.99
N SER A 424 33.35 2.67 -16.97
CA SER A 424 34.39 2.53 -18.00
C SER A 424 35.10 1.20 -17.80
N ARG A 425 36.11 0.89 -18.62
CA ARG A 425 36.98 -0.29 -18.40
C ARG A 425 37.76 -0.24 -17.09
N ASP A 426 38.11 0.96 -16.64
CA ASP A 426 39.02 1.21 -15.52
C ASP A 426 38.33 1.77 -14.27
N GLN A 427 37.04 2.11 -14.35
CA GLN A 427 36.32 2.75 -13.26
C GLN A 427 34.94 2.13 -13.03
N VAL A 428 34.52 2.14 -11.77
CA VAL A 428 33.27 1.56 -11.28
C VAL A 428 32.59 2.53 -10.32
N CYS A 429 31.26 2.55 -10.31
CA CYS A 429 30.47 3.10 -9.22
C CYS A 429 29.93 1.94 -8.38
N VAL A 430 30.03 2.02 -7.06
CA VAL A 430 29.59 0.94 -6.16
C VAL A 430 28.41 1.40 -5.34
N ILE A 431 27.32 0.64 -5.37
CA ILE A 431 26.11 0.89 -4.60
C ILE A 431 25.82 -0.29 -3.67
N ASP A 432 25.23 -0.01 -2.51
CA ASP A 432 24.76 -1.06 -1.61
C ASP A 432 23.53 -1.78 -2.17
N THR A 433 23.30 -3.01 -1.72
CA THR A 433 22.11 -3.82 -2.12
C THR A 433 21.04 -3.84 -1.05
N ARG A 434 21.37 -3.34 0.14
CA ARG A 434 20.46 -3.24 1.28
C ARG A 434 20.16 -1.78 1.56
N PRO A 435 18.88 -1.44 1.79
CA PRO A 435 18.55 -0.08 2.15
C PRO A 435 19.14 0.34 3.49
N GLU A 436 19.35 1.63 3.63
CA GLU A 436 19.83 2.21 4.89
C GLU A 436 18.86 1.93 6.04
N ARG A 437 19.43 1.72 7.22
CA ARG A 437 18.70 1.42 8.44
C ARG A 437 18.92 2.52 9.47
N TYR A 438 17.85 2.89 10.13
CA TYR A 438 17.83 3.92 11.17
C TYR A 438 17.17 3.37 12.43
N SER A 439 17.55 3.88 13.60
CA SER A 439 16.86 3.57 14.84
C SER A 439 15.97 4.75 15.24
N SER A 440 14.71 4.46 15.58
CA SER A 440 13.79 5.42 16.17
C SER A 440 13.57 5.08 17.64
N PRO A 441 13.67 6.04 18.58
CA PRO A 441 13.45 5.79 20.01
C PRO A 441 11.97 5.55 20.35
N VAL A 442 11.07 5.77 19.38
CA VAL A 442 9.64 5.56 19.52
C VAL A 442 9.11 4.69 18.39
N THR A 443 8.08 3.92 18.70
CA THR A 443 7.40 3.04 17.74
C THR A 443 5.90 3.26 17.78
N PHE A 444 5.23 2.84 16.72
CA PHE A 444 3.79 2.85 16.62
C PHE A 444 3.26 1.45 16.89
N GLU A 445 2.41 1.30 17.90
CA GLU A 445 1.64 0.07 18.08
C GLU A 445 0.33 0.20 17.32
N PRO A 446 0.15 -0.51 16.18
CA PRO A 446 -1.12 -0.51 15.49
C PRO A 446 -2.19 -1.12 16.43
N PRO A 447 -3.44 -0.66 16.33
CA PRO A 447 -4.53 -1.32 17.03
C PRO A 447 -4.55 -2.81 16.65
N PRO A 448 -4.94 -3.71 17.56
CA PRO A 448 -4.98 -5.14 17.28
C PRO A 448 -5.76 -5.38 15.98
N ARG A 449 -5.10 -6.01 14.99
CA ARG A 449 -5.73 -6.37 13.71
C ARG A 449 -6.96 -7.22 14.01
N LYS A 450 -8.10 -6.91 13.37
CA LYS A 450 -9.27 -7.79 13.35
C LYS A 450 -8.81 -9.17 12.87
N VAL A 451 -8.69 -10.14 13.76
CA VAL A 451 -8.51 -11.54 13.35
C VAL A 451 -9.86 -11.95 12.78
N ARG A 452 -9.98 -12.01 11.44
CA ARG A 452 -11.06 -12.78 10.82
C ARG A 452 -10.84 -14.23 11.25
N ALA A 453 -11.72 -14.76 12.11
CA ALA A 453 -11.70 -16.17 12.47
C ALA A 453 -11.95 -16.99 11.20
N GLY A 454 -10.87 -17.58 10.70
CA GLY A 454 -10.78 -18.22 9.37
C GLY A 454 -9.32 -18.26 8.90
N ALA A 455 -8.52 -17.26 9.25
CA ALA A 455 -7.07 -17.36 9.18
C ALA A 455 -6.55 -17.92 10.50
N ALA A 456 -6.25 -19.22 10.53
CA ALA A 456 -5.42 -19.78 11.60
C ALA A 456 -4.15 -18.92 11.71
N ALA A 457 -3.77 -18.55 12.95
CA ALA A 457 -2.44 -18.01 13.18
C ALA A 457 -1.43 -18.98 12.56
N PRO A 458 -0.52 -18.55 11.67
CA PRO A 458 0.48 -19.44 11.17
C PRO A 458 1.35 -19.82 12.38
N ALA A 459 1.23 -21.08 12.80
CA ALA A 459 2.34 -21.75 13.45
C ALA A 459 3.56 -21.55 12.54
N ALA A 460 4.73 -21.34 13.14
CA ALA A 460 6.00 -21.13 12.45
C ALA A 460 6.46 -22.39 11.66
N ALA A 461 5.63 -22.82 10.71
CA ALA A 461 5.95 -23.69 9.61
C ALA A 461 6.35 -22.79 8.45
N GLU A 462 7.38 -23.20 7.71
CA GLU A 462 7.84 -22.55 6.49
C GLU A 462 6.62 -22.24 5.60
N GLU A 463 6.24 -20.97 5.50
CA GLU A 463 5.22 -20.52 4.56
C GLU A 463 5.75 -20.85 3.15
N GLU A 464 5.19 -21.90 2.55
CA GLU A 464 5.28 -22.12 1.12
C GLU A 464 4.59 -20.93 0.45
N GLU A 465 5.39 -19.96 0.04
CA GLU A 465 4.97 -18.89 -0.84
C GLU A 465 4.59 -19.55 -2.18
N VAL A 466 3.28 -19.72 -2.40
CA VAL A 466 2.71 -20.11 -3.69
C VAL A 466 2.75 -18.87 -4.58
N PRO A 467 2.96 -19.00 -5.91
CA PRO A 467 2.79 -17.87 -6.82
C PRO A 467 1.49 -17.13 -6.49
N GLU A 468 1.58 -15.83 -6.14
CA GLU A 468 0.41 -15.03 -5.81
C GLU A 468 -0.49 -14.91 -7.05
N ASP A 469 -1.46 -15.82 -7.16
CA ASP A 469 -2.68 -15.60 -7.94
C ASP A 469 -3.61 -14.67 -7.14
N ASP A 470 -4.27 -13.75 -7.84
CA ASP A 470 -5.14 -12.69 -7.33
C ASP A 470 -6.07 -13.19 -6.19
N PRO A 471 -6.12 -12.52 -5.01
CA PRO A 471 -7.22 -12.74 -4.08
C PRO A 471 -8.50 -12.26 -4.76
N ASP A 472 -9.45 -13.17 -5.00
CA ASP A 472 -10.73 -12.92 -5.66
C ASP A 472 -11.29 -11.53 -5.27
N VAL A 473 -11.19 -10.57 -6.19
CA VAL A 473 -11.75 -9.23 -6.02
C VAL A 473 -13.25 -9.36 -6.25
N ASP A 474 -14.05 -8.92 -5.28
CA ASP A 474 -15.52 -8.87 -5.38
C ASP A 474 -15.94 -8.31 -6.76
N GLU A 475 -16.78 -9.07 -7.47
CA GLU A 475 -17.18 -8.81 -8.88
C GLU A 475 -17.78 -7.40 -9.10
N ASP A 476 -18.23 -6.73 -8.03
CA ASP A 476 -18.95 -5.46 -8.08
C ASP A 476 -18.04 -4.21 -8.27
N ASP A 477 -16.70 -4.33 -8.10
CA ASP A 477 -15.74 -3.22 -8.29
C ASP A 477 -14.92 -3.34 -9.59
N VAL A 478 -15.22 -4.34 -10.43
CA VAL A 478 -14.51 -4.59 -11.69
C VAL A 478 -15.07 -3.69 -12.78
N ILE A 479 -14.46 -2.51 -12.99
CA ILE A 479 -14.54 -1.89 -14.32
C ILE A 479 -13.68 -2.76 -15.23
N ASP A 480 -14.30 -3.72 -15.93
CA ASP A 480 -13.62 -4.56 -16.92
C ASP A 480 -12.95 -3.66 -17.98
N PRO A 481 -11.61 -3.55 -17.99
CA PRO A 481 -10.90 -2.72 -18.97
C PRO A 481 -10.75 -3.42 -20.33
N TRP A 482 -11.43 -4.55 -20.57
CA TRP A 482 -11.23 -5.42 -21.74
C TRP A 482 -12.42 -5.50 -22.71
N ASP A 483 -13.55 -4.82 -22.47
CA ASP A 483 -14.65 -4.74 -23.45
C ASP A 483 -14.19 -4.19 -24.83
N ASP A 484 -13.10 -3.42 -24.87
CA ASP A 484 -12.57 -2.83 -26.11
C ASP A 484 -11.61 -3.76 -26.89
N PHE A 485 -11.26 -4.95 -26.40
CA PHE A 485 -10.35 -5.86 -27.12
C PHE A 485 -11.07 -6.81 -28.10
N ASP A 486 -12.40 -6.93 -28.01
CA ASP A 486 -13.20 -7.83 -28.84
C ASP A 486 -13.91 -7.11 -30.01
N ALA A 487 -13.64 -5.82 -30.24
CA ALA A 487 -14.33 -5.02 -31.26
C ALA A 487 -13.57 -4.81 -32.58
N GLU A 488 -12.32 -5.25 -32.72
CA GLU A 488 -11.58 -5.16 -33.98
C GLU A 488 -10.93 -6.50 -34.35
N GLY A 489 -11.75 -7.38 -34.91
CA GLY A 489 -11.27 -8.60 -35.55
C GLY A 489 -12.41 -9.57 -35.84
N ASP A 490 -13.19 -9.28 -36.88
CA ASP A 490 -13.55 -10.29 -37.90
C ASP A 490 -14.38 -9.62 -39.02
N GLU A 491 -13.85 -9.74 -40.25
CA GLU A 491 -14.66 -9.79 -41.48
C GLU A 491 -15.48 -11.08 -41.52
#